data_AF-A0A3P9D0G6-F1
#
_entry.id   AF-A0A3P9D0G6-F1
#
_cell.length_a   1.000
_cell.length_b   1.000
_cell.length_c   1.000
_cell.angle_alpha   90.00
_cell.angle_beta   90.00
_cell.angle_gamma   90.00
#
_symmetry.space_group_name_H-M   'P 1'
#
loop_
_entity.id
_entity.type
_entity.pdbx_description
1 polymer ?
#
loop_
_entity_poly.entity_id
_entity_poly.type
_entity_poly.pdbx_seq_one_letter_code
_entity_poly.pdbx_strand_id
1 'polypeptide(L)'
;MSAEVARWCQRCERCQVAKDTQPAAQSFMGHLLASRPNEILAIDYTLLEPSRNGLENVLVMTDVFSKYTLAVPTRDQCAATVAQVLVTEWFSKFGVPARIHSDQGRNFESSLIQQLCRFYGIEKSHTTPYHPAGNGQCERFNRTLHNLLRTLPVSRKRDWNVCLPQLLYCYNTTPHQATGETPFLLMFGQEPRLPVDFLLGRVPDPISGDVHEWIQEHQARLQVVHEGAKERLQLAADRRKRHHDKKVKEAPLNDGQLVFLRDLSGRGRCKIQDRWKPVVYRILKAPKGGGAVYTIAPADDPSSVKHVHRTLLKAVVTAATPS
;
A
#
# COMPACT_ATOMS: atom_id res chain seq x y z
N MET A 1 -43.91 -2.61 19.02
CA MET A 1 -43.88 -1.43 18.14
C MET A 1 -42.48 -0.99 17.69
N SER A 2 -41.68 -0.23 18.46
CA SER A 2 -40.35 0.27 17.99
C SER A 2 -39.40 -0.85 17.48
N ALA A 3 -39.28 -1.95 18.23
CA ALA A 3 -38.43 -3.08 17.87
C ALA A 3 -38.94 -3.93 16.68
N GLU A 4 -40.25 -3.88 16.38
CA GLU A 4 -40.83 -4.58 15.22
C GLU A 4 -40.66 -3.76 13.95
N VAL A 5 -40.86 -2.44 14.03
CA VAL A 5 -40.57 -1.51 12.93
C VAL A 5 -39.08 -1.53 12.59
N ALA A 6 -38.20 -1.61 13.60
CA ALA A 6 -36.77 -1.79 13.39
C ALA A 6 -36.45 -3.13 12.68
N ARG A 7 -37.04 -4.25 13.12
CA ARG A 7 -36.88 -5.56 12.46
C ARG A 7 -37.42 -5.57 11.04
N TRP A 8 -38.56 -4.92 10.80
CA TRP A 8 -39.16 -4.79 9.47
C TRP A 8 -38.23 -3.99 8.53
N CYS A 9 -37.73 -2.84 8.98
CA CYS A 9 -36.79 -2.03 8.23
C CYS A 9 -35.46 -2.75 7.95
N GLN A 10 -34.99 -3.61 8.87
CA GLN A 10 -33.79 -4.43 8.68
C GLN A 10 -33.98 -5.55 7.66
N ARG A 11 -35.21 -6.09 7.54
CA ARG A 11 -35.54 -7.19 6.61
C ARG A 11 -35.98 -6.72 5.23
N CYS A 12 -36.50 -5.51 5.11
CA CYS A 12 -36.94 -4.96 3.82
C CYS A 12 -35.80 -4.93 2.81
N GLU A 13 -35.94 -5.68 1.71
CA GLU A 13 -34.93 -5.81 0.65
C GLU A 13 -34.49 -4.46 0.09
N ARG A 14 -35.45 -3.59 -0.25
CA ARG A 14 -35.17 -2.22 -0.72
C ARG A 14 -34.33 -1.43 0.27
N CYS A 15 -34.65 -1.52 1.57
CA CYS A 15 -33.88 -0.84 2.62
C CYS A 15 -32.49 -1.45 2.80
N GLN A 16 -32.34 -2.77 2.66
CA GLN A 16 -31.06 -3.46 2.75
C GLN A 16 -30.12 -3.04 1.60
N VAL A 17 -30.64 -2.86 0.39
CA VAL A 17 -29.86 -2.47 -0.79
C VAL A 17 -29.57 -0.96 -0.83
N ALA A 18 -30.54 -0.13 -0.40
CA ALA A 18 -30.40 1.34 -0.43
C ALA A 18 -29.56 1.91 0.71
N LYS A 19 -29.68 1.38 1.95
CA LYS A 19 -29.12 2.02 3.16
C LYS A 19 -27.88 1.31 3.70
N ASP A 20 -26.94 2.11 4.20
CA ASP A 20 -25.81 1.67 5.03
C ASP A 20 -26.24 1.66 6.50
N THR A 21 -27.04 0.68 6.88
CA THR A 21 -27.58 0.54 8.25
C THR A 21 -26.64 -0.20 9.20
N GLN A 22 -25.53 -0.76 8.70
CA GLN A 22 -24.50 -1.40 9.52
C GLN A 22 -23.28 -0.48 9.66
N PRO A 23 -22.54 -0.55 10.79
CA PRO A 23 -21.27 0.15 10.93
C PRO A 23 -20.37 -0.16 9.73
N ALA A 24 -19.54 0.80 9.30
CA ALA A 24 -18.58 0.53 8.24
C ALA A 24 -17.68 -0.64 8.68
N ALA A 25 -17.84 -1.79 8.02
CA ALA A 25 -16.97 -2.93 8.20
C ALA A 25 -15.52 -2.47 8.00
N GLN A 26 -14.68 -2.73 9.01
CA GLN A 26 -13.23 -2.54 8.95
C GLN A 26 -12.64 -3.91 9.20
N SER A 27 -11.70 -4.35 8.37
CA SER A 27 -11.17 -5.71 8.44
C SER A 27 -9.65 -5.73 8.39
N PHE A 28 -9.12 -6.85 8.86
CA PHE A 28 -7.71 -7.08 9.11
C PHE A 28 -6.80 -6.60 7.96
N MET A 29 -5.96 -5.61 8.26
CA MET A 29 -4.96 -5.12 7.32
C MET A 29 -3.73 -6.02 7.41
N GLY A 30 -3.53 -6.88 6.40
CA GLY A 30 -2.25 -7.59 6.25
C GLY A 30 -1.12 -6.56 6.16
N HIS A 31 -0.14 -6.63 7.05
CA HIS A 31 1.01 -5.75 7.00
C HIS A 31 2.03 -6.32 6.03
N LEU A 32 2.38 -5.55 4.99
CA LEU A 32 3.51 -5.85 4.12
C LEU A 32 4.80 -5.66 4.94
N LEU A 33 5.37 -6.76 5.42
CA LEU A 33 6.61 -6.80 6.18
C LEU A 33 7.71 -7.38 5.30
N ALA A 34 8.87 -6.74 5.35
CA ALA A 34 10.11 -7.20 4.73
C ALA A 34 11.16 -7.32 5.84
N SER A 35 12.12 -8.21 5.63
CA SER A 35 13.19 -8.57 6.57
C SER A 35 14.55 -7.98 6.20
N ARG A 36 14.75 -7.60 4.93
CA ARG A 36 15.99 -7.03 4.42
C ARG A 36 15.75 -6.03 3.27
N PRO A 37 16.73 -5.17 2.94
CA PRO A 37 16.62 -4.26 1.79
C PRO A 37 16.41 -5.02 0.48
N ASN A 38 15.65 -4.41 -0.43
CA ASN A 38 15.33 -4.92 -1.76
C ASN A 38 14.61 -6.29 -1.76
N GLU A 39 13.98 -6.68 -0.65
CA GLU A 39 13.15 -7.89 -0.61
C GLU A 39 11.78 -7.64 -1.24
N ILE A 40 11.12 -6.55 -0.84
CA ILE A 40 9.80 -6.18 -1.33
C ILE A 40 9.82 -4.73 -1.79
N LEU A 41 9.57 -4.54 -3.08
CA LEU A 41 9.40 -3.23 -3.69
C LEU A 41 7.92 -2.91 -3.81
N ALA A 42 7.44 -1.89 -3.08
CA ALA A 42 6.09 -1.37 -3.22
C ALA A 42 6.07 -0.27 -4.28
N ILE A 43 5.15 -0.36 -5.24
CA ILE A 43 5.01 0.61 -6.33
C ILE A 43 3.60 1.18 -6.39
N ASP A 44 3.49 2.45 -6.75
CA ASP A 44 2.22 3.16 -6.86
C ASP A 44 2.34 4.35 -7.81
N TYR A 45 1.22 4.81 -8.37
CA TYR A 45 1.18 6.07 -9.09
C TYR A 45 0.56 7.17 -8.25
N THR A 46 1.10 8.38 -8.38
CA THR A 46 0.44 9.59 -7.90
C THR A 46 0.34 10.62 -9.02
N LEU A 47 -0.72 11.41 -8.96
CA LEU A 47 -1.02 12.48 -9.91
C LEU A 47 -0.75 13.82 -9.23
N LEU A 48 0.03 14.65 -9.91
CA LEU A 48 0.35 16.01 -9.49
C LEU A 48 -0.22 17.02 -10.49
N GLU A 49 -0.23 18.28 -10.10
CA GLU A 49 -0.54 19.39 -11.00
C GLU A 49 0.45 19.39 -12.18
N PRO A 50 0.02 19.69 -13.41
CA PRO A 50 0.91 19.69 -14.56
C PRO A 50 2.12 20.59 -14.33
N SER A 51 3.31 19.99 -14.46
CA SER A 51 4.57 20.74 -14.50
C SER A 51 4.62 21.62 -15.74
N ARG A 52 5.60 22.54 -15.84
CA ARG A 52 5.81 23.36 -17.05
C ARG A 52 5.95 22.53 -18.33
N ASN A 53 6.46 21.30 -18.22
CA ASN A 53 6.66 20.39 -19.35
C ASN A 53 5.46 19.45 -19.57
N GLY A 54 4.33 19.67 -18.88
CA GLY A 54 3.11 18.88 -19.02
C GLY A 54 3.14 17.50 -18.35
N LEU A 55 4.16 17.21 -17.52
CA LEU A 55 4.18 15.97 -16.73
C LEU A 55 3.25 16.10 -15.53
N GLU A 56 2.44 15.07 -15.31
CA GLU A 56 1.48 14.95 -14.20
C GLU A 56 1.63 13.64 -13.43
N ASN A 57 2.11 12.59 -14.11
CA ASN A 57 2.22 11.24 -13.56
C ASN A 57 3.56 11.04 -12.86
N VAL A 58 3.53 10.49 -11.65
CA VAL A 58 4.75 10.11 -10.92
C VAL A 58 4.64 8.67 -10.45
N LEU A 59 5.56 7.82 -10.93
CA LEU A 59 5.72 6.46 -10.46
C LEU A 59 6.57 6.48 -9.19
N VAL A 60 5.97 6.08 -8.08
CA VAL A 60 6.63 5.95 -6.78
C VAL A 60 7.04 4.50 -6.58
N MET A 61 8.28 4.30 -6.15
CA MET A 61 8.88 2.99 -5.86
C MET A 61 9.56 3.07 -4.49
N THR A 62 9.07 2.29 -3.53
CA THR A 62 9.53 2.29 -2.14
C THR A 62 9.95 0.89 -1.72
N ASP A 63 11.20 0.74 -1.26
CA ASP A 63 11.64 -0.47 -0.58
C ASP A 63 10.93 -0.59 0.78
N VAL A 64 10.28 -1.71 1.02
CA VAL A 64 9.44 -1.89 2.22
C VAL A 64 10.27 -1.98 3.49
N PHE A 65 11.50 -2.48 3.45
CA PHE A 65 12.34 -2.60 4.64
C PHE A 65 12.98 -1.26 5.01
N SER A 66 13.85 -0.75 4.14
CA SER A 66 14.61 0.49 4.36
C SER A 66 13.74 1.75 4.32
N LYS A 67 12.56 1.69 3.69
CA LYS A 67 11.72 2.86 3.33
C LYS A 67 12.35 3.74 2.26
N TYR A 68 13.46 3.32 1.66
CA TYR A 68 14.13 4.08 0.61
C TYR A 68 13.19 4.23 -0.57
N THR A 69 12.99 5.47 -1.02
CA THR A 69 11.97 5.78 -2.01
C THR A 69 12.53 6.57 -3.18
N LEU A 70 12.10 6.19 -4.38
CA LEU A 70 12.25 6.94 -5.61
C LEU A 70 10.87 7.38 -6.11
N ALA A 71 10.81 8.56 -6.71
CA ALA A 71 9.62 9.07 -7.39
C ALA A 71 10.04 9.61 -8.75
N VAL A 72 9.54 8.99 -9.81
CA VAL A 72 9.98 9.23 -11.19
C VAL A 72 8.82 9.83 -11.99
N PRO A 73 8.94 11.08 -12.48
CA PRO A 73 7.98 11.66 -13.40
C PRO A 73 7.90 10.84 -14.70
N THR A 74 6.68 10.59 -15.16
CA THR A 74 6.40 9.80 -16.36
C THR A 74 5.43 10.55 -17.26
N ARG A 75 5.51 10.30 -18.58
CA ARG A 75 4.62 10.92 -19.56
C ARG A 75 3.22 10.32 -19.51
N ASP A 76 3.12 9.04 -19.19
CA ASP A 76 1.89 8.27 -19.09
C ASP A 76 2.04 7.21 -18.00
N GLN A 77 0.96 6.50 -17.72
CA GLN A 77 0.94 5.36 -16.80
C GLN A 77 0.97 4.03 -17.58
N CYS A 78 1.46 3.99 -18.81
CA CYS A 78 1.44 2.76 -19.61
C CYS A 78 2.38 1.70 -19.03
N ALA A 79 2.02 0.42 -19.22
CA ALA A 79 2.84 -0.70 -18.76
C ALA A 79 4.27 -0.68 -19.30
N ALA A 80 4.46 -0.22 -20.55
CA ALA A 80 5.78 -0.09 -21.17
C ALA A 80 6.65 0.92 -20.42
N THR A 81 6.08 2.07 -20.07
CA THR A 81 6.73 3.12 -19.28
C THR A 81 7.08 2.61 -17.89
N VAL A 82 6.17 1.89 -17.22
CA VAL A 82 6.44 1.27 -15.91
C VAL A 82 7.59 0.27 -16.01
N ALA A 83 7.57 -0.63 -17.00
CA ALA A 83 8.60 -1.64 -17.19
C ALA A 83 9.97 -1.00 -17.44
N GLN A 84 10.02 0.03 -18.29
CA GLN A 84 11.24 0.78 -18.54
C GLN A 84 11.78 1.42 -17.27
N VAL A 85 10.94 2.14 -16.52
CA VAL A 85 11.36 2.82 -15.28
C VAL A 85 11.83 1.81 -14.23
N LEU A 86 11.15 0.68 -14.05
CA LEU A 86 11.59 -0.37 -13.13
C LEU A 86 13.01 -0.85 -13.45
N VAL A 87 13.29 -1.11 -14.73
CA VAL A 87 14.61 -1.59 -15.16
C VAL A 87 15.68 -0.51 -15.01
N THR A 88 15.41 0.72 -15.48
CA THR A 88 16.41 1.79 -15.55
C THR A 88 16.65 2.49 -14.22
N GLU A 89 15.61 2.66 -13.40
CA GLU A 89 15.68 3.45 -12.17
C GLU A 89 15.80 2.60 -10.91
N TRP A 90 15.42 1.32 -10.95
CA TRP A 90 15.53 0.43 -9.80
C TRP A 90 16.48 -0.74 -10.03
N PHE A 91 16.17 -1.63 -10.98
CA PHE A 91 16.88 -2.91 -11.12
C PHE A 91 18.37 -2.71 -11.42
N SER A 92 18.70 -1.74 -12.26
CA SER A 92 20.08 -1.39 -12.61
C SER A 92 20.89 -0.80 -11.45
N LYS A 93 20.24 -0.19 -10.46
CA LYS A 93 20.90 0.54 -9.36
C LYS A 93 20.98 -0.26 -8.07
N PHE A 94 19.95 -1.05 -7.77
CA PHE A 94 19.82 -1.77 -6.50
C PHE A 94 19.79 -3.28 -6.67
N GLY A 95 19.73 -3.76 -7.91
CA GLY A 95 19.41 -5.14 -8.23
C GLY A 95 17.90 -5.39 -8.26
N VAL A 96 17.55 -6.59 -8.67
CA VAL A 96 16.17 -7.05 -8.84
C VAL A 96 15.56 -7.41 -7.48
N PRO A 97 14.38 -6.87 -7.12
CA PRO A 97 13.72 -7.23 -5.87
C PRO A 97 13.14 -8.64 -5.90
N ALA A 98 13.05 -9.30 -4.75
CA ALA A 98 12.43 -10.63 -4.68
C ALA A 98 10.92 -10.59 -4.98
N ARG A 99 10.25 -9.50 -4.57
CA ARG A 99 8.81 -9.31 -4.76
C ARG A 99 8.47 -7.87 -5.14
N ILE A 100 7.55 -7.69 -6.07
CA ILE A 100 6.88 -6.40 -6.34
C ILE A 100 5.47 -6.43 -5.77
N HIS A 101 5.09 -5.36 -5.07
CA HIS A 101 3.75 -5.14 -4.55
C HIS A 101 3.14 -3.87 -5.16
N SER A 102 1.94 -3.97 -5.71
CA SER A 102 1.22 -2.81 -6.27
C SER A 102 -0.28 -2.89 -6.00
N ASP A 103 -1.03 -1.88 -6.41
CA ASP A 103 -2.48 -2.04 -6.57
C ASP A 103 -2.82 -2.87 -7.83
N GLN A 104 -4.12 -3.05 -8.10
CA GLN A 104 -4.62 -3.76 -9.30
C GLN A 104 -4.80 -2.82 -10.52
N GLY A 105 -4.03 -1.73 -10.60
CA GLY A 105 -4.01 -0.87 -11.77
C GLY A 105 -3.64 -1.66 -13.04
N ARG A 106 -4.32 -1.38 -14.16
CA ARG A 106 -4.08 -2.06 -15.45
C ARG A 106 -2.63 -1.95 -15.93
N ASN A 107 -1.99 -0.86 -15.55
CA ASN A 107 -0.58 -0.55 -15.75
C ASN A 107 0.36 -1.55 -15.05
N PHE A 108 -0.02 -2.09 -13.90
CA PHE A 108 0.79 -3.06 -13.14
C PHE A 108 0.39 -4.52 -13.38
N GLU A 109 -0.83 -4.77 -13.86
CA GLU A 109 -1.35 -6.12 -14.09
C GLU A 109 -1.27 -6.57 -15.56
N SER A 110 -0.64 -5.76 -16.43
CA SER A 110 -0.46 -6.09 -17.86
C SER A 110 0.39 -7.34 -18.09
N SER A 111 0.21 -7.99 -19.25
CA SER A 111 1.04 -9.12 -19.68
C SER A 111 2.52 -8.78 -19.74
N LEU A 112 2.86 -7.55 -20.13
CA LEU A 112 4.24 -7.07 -20.18
C LEU A 112 4.90 -7.09 -18.80
N ILE A 113 4.22 -6.57 -17.76
CA ILE A 113 4.75 -6.59 -16.39
C ILE A 113 4.84 -8.02 -15.86
N GLN A 114 3.86 -8.87 -16.17
CA GLN A 114 3.91 -10.29 -15.79
C GLN A 114 5.11 -11.00 -16.44
N GLN A 115 5.38 -10.74 -17.72
CA GLN A 115 6.54 -11.29 -18.43
C GLN A 115 7.86 -10.78 -17.86
N LEU A 116 7.94 -9.48 -17.56
CA LEU A 116 9.09 -8.85 -16.91
C LEU A 116 9.38 -9.56 -15.57
N CYS A 117 8.38 -9.70 -14.71
CA CYS A 117 8.53 -10.39 -13.43
C CYS A 117 8.99 -11.85 -13.61
N ARG A 118 8.43 -12.59 -14.57
CA ARG A 118 8.86 -13.97 -14.86
C ARG A 118 10.31 -14.04 -15.31
N PHE A 119 10.75 -13.14 -16.20
CA PHE A 119 12.11 -13.13 -16.73
C PHE A 119 13.14 -12.83 -15.63
N TYR A 120 12.81 -11.90 -14.74
CA TYR A 120 13.68 -11.51 -13.63
C TYR A 120 13.50 -12.34 -12.35
N GLY A 121 12.61 -13.34 -12.34
CA GLY A 121 12.35 -14.19 -11.17
C GLY A 121 11.66 -13.46 -10.01
N ILE A 122 10.89 -12.40 -10.30
CA ILE A 122 10.21 -11.56 -9.31
C ILE A 122 8.83 -12.13 -8.99
N GLU A 123 8.52 -12.27 -7.71
CA GLU A 123 7.16 -12.57 -7.27
C GLU A 123 6.27 -11.33 -7.40
N LYS A 124 5.11 -11.45 -8.05
CA LYS A 124 4.13 -10.36 -8.10
C LYS A 124 3.06 -10.55 -7.03
N SER A 125 2.83 -9.51 -6.24
CA SER A 125 1.72 -9.42 -5.29
C SER A 125 0.89 -8.16 -5.57
N HIS A 126 -0.38 -8.16 -5.15
CA HIS A 126 -1.26 -7.01 -5.30
C HIS A 126 -2.21 -6.82 -4.12
N THR A 127 -2.71 -5.60 -3.94
CA THR A 127 -3.81 -5.32 -3.01
C THR A 127 -5.12 -5.93 -3.50
N THR A 128 -6.04 -6.29 -2.60
CA THR A 128 -7.38 -6.69 -3.02
C THR A 128 -8.16 -5.57 -3.70
N PRO A 129 -9.06 -5.88 -4.65
CA PRO A 129 -9.84 -4.87 -5.35
C PRO A 129 -10.58 -3.94 -4.37
N TYR A 130 -10.53 -2.64 -4.63
CA TYR A 130 -11.18 -1.59 -3.83
C TYR A 130 -10.75 -1.50 -2.36
N HIS A 131 -9.58 -2.02 -2.01
CA HIS A 131 -8.98 -1.86 -0.69
C HIS A 131 -7.53 -1.34 -0.77
N PRO A 132 -7.35 -0.05 -1.14
CA PRO A 132 -6.02 0.55 -1.33
C PRO A 132 -5.15 0.53 -0.06
N ALA A 133 -5.75 0.33 1.12
CA ALA A 133 -5.01 0.21 2.38
C ALA A 133 -3.97 -0.94 2.38
N GLY A 134 -4.08 -1.91 1.46
CA GLY A 134 -3.05 -2.94 1.25
C GLY A 134 -1.69 -2.36 0.81
N ASN A 135 -1.70 -1.24 0.08
CA ASN A 135 -0.49 -0.50 -0.32
C ASN A 135 -0.28 0.76 0.54
N GLY A 136 -0.68 0.70 1.82
CA GLY A 136 -0.60 1.85 2.73
C GLY A 136 0.82 2.39 2.96
N GLN A 137 1.86 1.69 2.50
CA GLN A 137 3.24 2.19 2.48
C GLN A 137 3.42 3.29 1.43
N CYS A 138 3.08 3.02 0.16
CA CYS A 138 3.13 4.02 -0.89
C CYS A 138 2.14 5.16 -0.63
N GLU A 139 0.93 4.87 -0.16
CA GLU A 139 -0.05 5.92 0.17
C GLU A 139 0.48 6.90 1.25
N ARG A 140 1.14 6.37 2.29
CA ARG A 140 1.79 7.20 3.33
C ARG A 140 2.91 8.04 2.74
N PHE A 141 3.74 7.45 1.89
CA PHE A 141 4.80 8.18 1.22
C PHE A 141 4.23 9.27 0.30
N ASN A 142 3.22 8.99 -0.52
CA ASN A 142 2.58 9.97 -1.40
C ASN A 142 2.12 11.19 -0.62
N ARG A 143 1.54 10.99 0.57
CA ARG A 143 1.19 12.09 1.48
C ARG A 143 2.41 12.89 1.94
N THR A 144 3.50 12.22 2.31
CA THR A 144 4.77 12.88 2.67
C THR A 144 5.32 13.67 1.49
N LEU A 145 5.36 13.08 0.30
CA LEU A 145 5.79 13.72 -0.93
C LEU A 145 4.97 14.97 -1.24
N HIS A 146 3.64 14.89 -1.17
CA HIS A 146 2.76 16.05 -1.34
C HIS A 146 3.03 17.16 -0.33
N ASN A 147 3.31 16.79 0.93
CA ASN A 147 3.66 17.78 1.95
C ASN A 147 5.01 18.46 1.65
N LEU A 148 6.02 17.69 1.23
CA LEU A 148 7.31 18.23 0.80
C LEU A 148 7.18 19.14 -0.42
N LEU A 149 6.36 18.76 -1.40
CA LEU A 149 6.09 19.59 -2.58
C LEU A 149 5.36 20.88 -2.23
N ARG A 150 4.48 20.87 -1.22
CA ARG A 150 3.77 22.07 -0.76
C ARG A 150 4.70 23.12 -0.15
N THR A 151 5.84 22.72 0.41
CA THR A 151 6.82 23.66 0.97
C THR A 151 7.69 24.34 -0.08
N LEU A 152 7.62 23.90 -1.36
CA LEU A 152 8.33 24.57 -2.43
C LEU A 152 7.84 26.03 -2.58
N PRO A 153 8.76 26.98 -2.86
CA PRO A 153 8.38 28.35 -3.22
C PRO A 153 7.41 28.34 -4.40
N VAL A 154 6.47 29.31 -4.42
CA VAL A 154 5.46 29.42 -5.47
C VAL A 154 6.08 29.42 -6.87
N SER A 155 7.23 30.08 -7.03
CA SER A 155 7.99 30.14 -8.28
C SER A 155 8.49 28.78 -8.79
N ARG A 156 8.69 27.81 -7.90
CA ARG A 156 9.18 26.45 -8.21
C ARG A 156 8.10 25.38 -8.20
N LYS A 157 6.86 25.69 -7.78
CA LYS A 157 5.78 24.69 -7.75
C LYS A 157 5.46 24.11 -9.13
N ARG A 158 5.57 24.90 -10.20
CA ARG A 158 5.40 24.40 -11.59
C ARG A 158 6.61 23.62 -12.11
N ASP A 159 7.74 23.66 -11.42
CA ASP A 159 8.99 22.97 -11.74
C ASP A 159 9.26 21.84 -10.72
N TRP A 160 8.19 21.29 -10.14
CA TRP A 160 8.28 20.27 -9.09
C TRP A 160 9.08 19.05 -9.55
N ASN A 161 9.01 18.69 -10.83
CA ASN A 161 9.70 17.55 -11.41
C ASN A 161 11.23 17.71 -11.32
N VAL A 162 11.74 18.93 -11.43
CA VAL A 162 13.18 19.23 -11.29
C VAL A 162 13.60 19.25 -9.83
N CYS A 163 12.66 19.54 -8.91
CA CYS A 163 12.90 19.55 -7.47
C CYS A 163 12.80 18.16 -6.81
N LEU A 164 12.21 17.18 -7.49
CA LEU A 164 11.98 15.85 -6.93
C LEU A 164 13.26 15.16 -6.43
N PRO A 165 14.38 15.14 -7.18
CA PRO A 165 15.59 14.48 -6.71
C PRO A 165 16.08 15.03 -5.36
N GLN A 166 16.02 16.35 -5.16
CA GLN A 166 16.43 16.98 -3.91
C GLN A 166 15.46 16.65 -2.77
N LEU A 167 14.15 16.67 -3.03
CA LEU A 167 13.14 16.33 -2.01
C LEU A 167 13.24 14.86 -1.59
N LEU A 168 13.45 13.96 -2.54
CA LEU A 168 13.67 12.54 -2.28
C LEU A 168 14.97 12.32 -1.50
N TYR A 169 16.04 13.04 -1.85
CA TYR A 169 17.28 12.98 -1.10
C TYR A 169 17.08 13.38 0.36
N CYS A 170 16.46 14.54 0.60
CA CYS A 170 16.13 14.98 1.96
C CYS A 170 15.30 13.96 2.73
N TYR A 171 14.31 13.34 2.08
CA TYR A 171 13.50 12.28 2.70
C TYR A 171 14.34 11.05 3.04
N ASN A 172 15.16 10.56 2.09
CA ASN A 172 15.96 9.35 2.26
C ASN A 172 17.10 9.54 3.28
N THR A 173 17.53 10.77 3.56
CA THR A 173 18.57 11.08 4.57
C THR A 173 18.00 11.61 5.88
N THR A 174 16.67 11.52 6.08
CA THR A 174 16.02 11.89 7.35
C THR A 174 15.57 10.62 8.08
N PRO A 175 15.82 10.50 9.40
CA PRO A 175 15.39 9.34 10.17
C PRO A 175 13.88 9.10 10.05
N HIS A 176 13.49 7.89 9.64
CA HIS A 176 12.09 7.57 9.41
C HIS A 176 11.44 7.02 10.69
N GLN A 177 10.30 7.58 11.10
CA GLN A 177 9.65 7.26 12.40
C GLN A 177 9.41 5.75 12.64
N ALA A 178 9.14 4.99 11.58
CA ALA A 178 8.86 3.56 11.71
C ALA A 178 10.11 2.69 11.94
N THR A 179 11.27 3.13 11.46
CA THR A 179 12.54 2.38 11.53
C THR A 179 13.49 2.97 12.56
N GLY A 180 13.37 4.26 12.89
CA GLY A 180 14.30 4.99 13.76
C GLY A 180 15.57 5.45 13.05
N GLU A 181 15.84 4.91 11.86
CA GLU A 181 17.05 5.13 11.06
C GLU A 181 16.72 5.80 9.73
N THR A 182 17.72 6.38 9.07
CA THR A 182 17.53 6.95 7.73
C THR A 182 17.31 5.85 6.70
N PRO A 183 16.44 6.07 5.70
CA PRO A 183 16.30 5.14 4.59
C PRO A 183 17.61 4.87 3.84
N PHE A 184 18.47 5.87 3.72
CA PHE A 184 19.76 5.76 3.05
C PHE A 184 20.70 4.81 3.79
N LEU A 185 20.85 4.95 5.12
CA LEU A 185 21.65 4.04 5.93
C LEU A 185 21.14 2.60 5.82
N LEU A 186 19.83 2.38 5.90
CA LEU A 186 19.27 1.04 5.80
C LEU A 186 19.49 0.39 4.43
N MET A 187 19.46 1.18 3.36
CA MET A 187 19.63 0.71 1.98
C MET A 187 21.10 0.43 1.62
N PHE A 188 22.02 1.32 2.00
CA PHE A 188 23.42 1.27 1.56
C PHE A 188 24.43 0.94 2.64
N GLY A 189 23.99 0.85 3.90
CA GLY A 189 24.83 0.53 5.05
C GLY A 189 25.71 1.69 5.55
N GLN A 190 25.58 2.88 4.98
CA GLN A 190 26.29 4.06 5.42
C GLN A 190 25.44 5.31 5.19
N GLU A 191 25.61 6.33 6.02
CA GLU A 191 25.02 7.65 5.77
C GLU A 191 25.75 8.34 4.61
N PRO A 192 25.04 9.12 3.78
CA PRO A 192 25.70 9.93 2.78
C PRO A 192 26.34 11.16 3.43
N ARG A 193 27.40 11.67 2.82
CA ARG A 193 27.98 12.96 3.22
C ARG A 193 27.12 14.09 2.67
N LEU A 194 26.50 14.88 3.54
CA LEU A 194 25.67 16.01 3.17
C LEU A 194 26.51 17.30 3.10
N PRO A 195 26.14 18.28 2.25
CA PRO A 195 26.79 19.59 2.24
C PRO A 195 26.87 20.25 3.63
N VAL A 196 25.85 20.06 4.46
CA VAL A 196 25.82 20.58 5.84
C VAL A 196 26.87 19.95 6.74
N ASP A 197 27.26 18.69 6.50
CA ASP A 197 28.29 18.03 7.30
C ASP A 197 29.66 18.67 7.07
N PHE A 198 29.94 19.09 5.84
CA PHE A 198 31.15 19.85 5.51
C PHE A 198 31.13 21.25 6.17
N LEU A 199 30.00 21.95 6.07
CA LEU A 199 29.85 23.30 6.65
C LEU A 199 29.98 23.29 8.18
N LEU A 200 29.57 22.21 8.84
CA LEU A 200 29.64 22.05 10.29
C LEU A 200 30.92 21.34 10.77
N GLY A 201 31.84 20.97 9.88
CA GLY A 201 33.06 20.24 10.24
C GLY A 201 32.79 18.85 10.83
N ARG A 202 31.69 18.20 10.45
CA ARG A 202 31.24 16.89 10.95
C ARG A 202 31.69 15.71 10.10
N VAL A 203 32.48 15.96 9.06
CA VAL A 203 33.04 14.90 8.23
C VAL A 203 34.20 14.27 8.99
N PRO A 204 34.11 12.99 9.38
CA PRO A 204 35.18 12.34 10.12
C PRO A 204 36.43 12.25 9.25
N ASP A 205 37.59 12.48 9.87
CA ASP A 205 38.87 12.19 9.22
C ASP A 205 38.98 10.68 8.95
N PRO A 206 39.70 10.27 7.88
CA PRO A 206 39.98 8.87 7.62
C PRO A 206 40.72 8.27 8.83
N ILE A 207 40.10 7.31 9.50
CA ILE A 207 40.74 6.58 10.60
C ILE A 207 41.74 5.59 9.97
N SER A 208 43.00 5.67 10.38
CA SER A 208 44.00 4.67 10.02
C SER A 208 43.73 3.39 10.81
N GLY A 209 43.58 2.26 10.12
CA GLY A 209 43.27 0.97 10.76
C GLY A 209 43.38 -0.18 9.77
N ASP A 210 43.33 -1.41 10.27
CA ASP A 210 43.31 -2.58 9.42
C ASP A 210 41.97 -2.71 8.70
N VAL A 211 42.03 -3.00 7.39
CA VAL A 211 40.83 -3.09 6.55
C VAL A 211 39.95 -4.25 6.99
N HIS A 212 40.54 -5.36 7.45
CA HIS A 212 39.77 -6.52 7.90
C HIS A 212 39.00 -6.22 9.18
N GLU A 213 39.63 -5.58 10.16
CA GLU A 213 38.97 -5.10 11.38
C GLU A 213 37.81 -4.14 11.06
N TRP A 214 38.02 -3.16 10.17
CA TRP A 214 36.96 -2.25 9.74
C TRP A 214 35.77 -2.98 9.09
N ILE A 215 36.02 -3.98 8.24
CA ILE A 215 34.95 -4.78 7.62
C ILE A 215 34.15 -5.52 8.68
N GLN A 216 34.81 -6.16 9.66
CA GLN A 216 34.13 -6.90 10.73
C GLN A 216 33.26 -5.97 11.58
N GLU A 217 33.81 -4.82 12.01
CA GLU A 217 33.05 -3.82 12.77
C GLU A 217 31.88 -3.25 11.97
N HIS A 218 32.09 -2.97 10.68
CA HIS A 218 31.04 -2.47 9.81
C HIS A 218 29.91 -3.48 9.67
N GLN A 219 30.23 -4.75 9.44
CA GLN A 219 29.23 -5.83 9.37
C GLN A 219 28.47 -5.99 10.68
N ALA A 220 29.14 -5.97 11.82
CA ALA A 220 28.51 -6.05 13.14
C ALA A 220 27.56 -4.87 13.37
N ARG A 221 27.98 -3.65 13.03
CA ARG A 221 27.14 -2.45 13.14
C ARG A 221 25.91 -2.54 12.23
N LEU A 222 26.07 -3.01 11.00
CA LEU A 222 24.96 -3.19 10.07
C LEU A 222 23.94 -4.21 10.58
N GLN A 223 24.39 -5.32 11.15
CA GLN A 223 23.51 -6.32 11.73
C GLN A 223 22.66 -5.72 12.86
N VAL A 224 23.29 -4.95 13.76
CA VAL A 224 22.59 -4.26 14.84
C VAL A 224 21.53 -3.29 14.30
N VAL A 225 21.89 -2.48 13.30
CA VAL A 225 20.98 -1.50 12.68
C VAL A 225 19.82 -2.20 11.98
N HIS A 226 20.08 -3.26 11.21
CA HIS A 226 19.05 -4.00 10.48
C HIS A 226 18.08 -4.74 11.42
N GLU A 227 18.59 -5.40 12.46
CA GLU A 227 17.71 -6.07 13.41
C GLU A 227 16.92 -5.09 14.26
N GLY A 228 17.52 -3.97 14.69
CA GLY A 228 16.81 -2.89 15.35
C GLY A 228 15.68 -2.31 14.47
N ALA A 229 15.93 -2.11 13.17
CA ALA A 229 14.91 -1.65 12.23
C ALA A 229 13.78 -2.67 12.06
N LYS A 230 14.10 -3.96 11.91
CA LYS A 230 13.14 -5.05 11.79
C LYS A 230 12.22 -5.15 13.01
N GLU A 231 12.79 -5.12 14.21
CA GLU A 231 12.02 -5.12 15.47
C GLU A 231 11.07 -3.91 15.54
N ARG A 232 11.56 -2.70 15.22
CA ARG A 232 10.73 -1.49 15.22
C ARG A 232 9.60 -1.57 14.19
N LEU A 233 9.87 -2.13 13.01
CA LEU A 233 8.85 -2.36 11.98
C LEU A 233 7.78 -3.35 12.44
N GLN A 234 8.20 -4.43 13.09
CA GLN A 234 7.29 -5.42 13.67
C GLN A 234 6.42 -4.78 14.76
N LEU A 235 7.02 -4.06 15.71
CA LEU A 235 6.29 -3.34 16.75
C LEU A 235 5.33 -2.30 16.18
N ALA A 236 5.74 -1.58 15.12
CA ALA A 236 4.87 -0.64 14.43
C ALA A 236 3.69 -1.34 13.73
N ALA A 237 3.92 -2.52 13.13
CA ALA A 237 2.87 -3.35 12.58
C ALA A 237 1.91 -3.82 13.67
N ASP A 238 2.41 -4.35 14.78
CA ASP A 238 1.59 -4.83 15.89
C ASP A 238 0.79 -3.71 16.56
N ARG A 239 1.34 -2.50 16.66
CA ARG A 239 0.61 -1.31 17.12
C ARG A 239 -0.52 -0.94 16.17
N ARG A 240 -0.26 -0.96 14.85
CA ARG A 240 -1.29 -0.70 13.82
C ARG A 240 -2.41 -1.74 13.89
N LYS A 241 -2.05 -3.03 13.95
CA LYS A 241 -2.98 -4.14 14.14
C LYS A 241 -3.83 -3.94 15.39
N ARG A 242 -3.23 -3.73 16.57
CA ARG A 242 -3.97 -3.51 17.83
C ARG A 242 -4.94 -2.32 17.76
N HIS A 243 -4.50 -1.19 17.22
CA HIS A 243 -5.35 0.00 17.09
C HIS A 243 -6.49 -0.23 16.08
N HIS A 244 -6.23 -0.98 15.02
CA HIS A 244 -7.25 -1.40 14.07
C HIS A 244 -8.25 -2.37 14.71
N ASP A 245 -7.78 -3.41 15.40
CA ASP A 245 -8.61 -4.44 16.04
C ASP A 245 -9.55 -3.84 17.08
N LYS A 246 -9.13 -2.80 17.82
CA LYS A 246 -10.02 -2.02 18.72
C LYS A 246 -11.20 -1.35 18.00
N LYS A 247 -11.07 -1.07 16.70
CA LYS A 247 -12.10 -0.42 15.87
C LYS A 247 -12.95 -1.42 15.09
N VAL A 248 -12.50 -2.66 14.92
CA VAL A 248 -13.28 -3.73 14.28
C VAL A 248 -14.42 -4.13 15.20
N LYS A 249 -15.65 -3.72 14.86
CA LYS A 249 -16.86 -4.01 15.64
C LYS A 249 -17.72 -5.15 15.09
N GLU A 250 -17.35 -5.77 13.97
CA GLU A 250 -18.22 -6.73 13.30
C GLU A 250 -17.75 -8.18 13.39
N ALA A 251 -18.71 -9.08 13.57
CA ALA A 251 -18.51 -10.52 13.57
C ALA A 251 -17.97 -11.02 12.21
N PRO A 252 -17.13 -12.07 12.21
CA PRO A 252 -16.72 -12.76 10.99
C PRO A 252 -17.94 -13.31 10.25
N LEU A 253 -17.90 -13.28 8.92
CA LEU A 253 -18.92 -13.91 8.10
C LEU A 253 -18.54 -15.38 7.90
N ASN A 254 -19.52 -16.27 7.87
CA ASN A 254 -19.27 -17.71 7.79
C ASN A 254 -19.42 -18.24 6.37
N ASP A 255 -18.78 -19.38 6.10
CA ASP A 255 -18.98 -20.14 4.87
C ASP A 255 -20.47 -20.44 4.66
N GLY A 256 -20.95 -20.27 3.43
CA GLY A 256 -22.37 -20.46 3.07
C GLY A 256 -23.27 -19.26 3.36
N GLN A 257 -22.82 -18.23 4.08
CA GLN A 257 -23.65 -17.06 4.39
C GLN A 257 -23.95 -16.21 3.16
N LEU A 258 -25.18 -15.69 3.07
CA LEU A 258 -25.62 -14.79 2.00
C LEU A 258 -25.23 -13.34 2.31
N VAL A 259 -24.69 -12.65 1.32
CA VAL A 259 -24.15 -11.30 1.43
C VAL A 259 -24.48 -10.45 0.20
N PHE A 260 -24.63 -9.14 0.42
CA PHE A 260 -24.63 -8.14 -0.64
C PHE A 260 -23.20 -7.63 -0.89
N LEU A 261 -22.90 -7.29 -2.15
CA LEU A 261 -21.64 -6.66 -2.55
C LEU A 261 -21.84 -5.16 -2.74
N ARG A 262 -20.95 -4.34 -2.19
CA ARG A 262 -21.01 -2.87 -2.31
C ARG A 262 -21.00 -2.43 -3.77
N ASP A 263 -21.89 -1.51 -4.14
CA ASP A 263 -21.91 -0.95 -5.48
C ASP A 263 -20.97 0.25 -5.59
N LEU A 264 -19.94 0.10 -6.42
CA LEU A 264 -18.91 1.10 -6.68
C LEU A 264 -18.95 1.58 -8.14
N SER A 265 -19.99 1.22 -8.89
CA SER A 265 -20.11 1.55 -10.33
C SER A 265 -20.44 3.02 -10.59
N GLY A 266 -20.99 3.73 -9.61
CA GLY A 266 -21.34 5.15 -9.74
C GLY A 266 -20.13 6.04 -9.96
N ARG A 267 -20.02 6.64 -11.15
CA ARG A 267 -19.06 7.72 -11.45
C ARG A 267 -19.79 9.06 -11.39
N GLY A 268 -19.26 10.04 -10.64
CA GLY A 268 -19.79 11.42 -10.60
C GLY A 268 -20.74 11.71 -9.43
N ARG A 269 -21.69 12.66 -9.59
CA ARG A 269 -22.60 13.16 -8.53
C ARG A 269 -23.81 12.23 -8.29
N CYS A 270 -23.58 10.96 -8.00
CA CYS A 270 -24.65 9.98 -7.76
C CYS A 270 -25.11 9.98 -6.29
N LYS A 271 -25.88 11.00 -5.86
CA LYS A 271 -26.30 11.16 -4.45
C LYS A 271 -27.42 10.21 -3.99
N ILE A 272 -28.18 9.62 -4.91
CA ILE A 272 -29.39 8.82 -4.61
C ILE A 272 -29.30 7.35 -5.04
N GLN A 273 -28.15 6.90 -5.55
CA GLN A 273 -27.98 5.52 -6.00
C GLN A 273 -27.91 4.54 -4.82
N ASP A 274 -28.25 3.29 -5.09
CA ASP A 274 -28.11 2.21 -4.13
C ASP A 274 -26.65 2.01 -3.72
N ARG A 275 -26.43 1.68 -2.45
CA ARG A 275 -25.08 1.44 -1.92
C ARG A 275 -24.59 0.02 -2.16
N TRP A 276 -25.51 -0.90 -2.39
CA TRP A 276 -25.25 -2.32 -2.55
C TRP A 276 -25.83 -2.79 -3.88
N LYS A 277 -25.20 -3.79 -4.50
CA LYS A 277 -25.77 -4.43 -5.68
C LYS A 277 -26.99 -5.26 -5.27
N PRO A 278 -28.05 -5.32 -6.09
CA PRO A 278 -29.25 -6.12 -5.78
C PRO A 278 -28.98 -7.63 -5.84
N VAL A 279 -27.92 -8.04 -6.54
CA VAL A 279 -27.51 -9.45 -6.64
C VAL A 279 -27.02 -9.95 -5.27
N VAL A 280 -27.59 -11.06 -4.81
CA VAL A 280 -27.15 -11.77 -3.61
C VAL A 280 -26.00 -12.70 -3.96
N TYR A 281 -24.95 -12.66 -3.14
CA TYR A 281 -23.79 -13.52 -3.25
C TYR A 281 -23.75 -14.49 -2.07
N ARG A 282 -23.15 -15.67 -2.27
CA ARG A 282 -22.86 -16.64 -1.23
C ARG A 282 -21.36 -16.64 -0.95
N ILE A 283 -20.99 -16.71 0.34
CA ILE A 283 -19.60 -16.93 0.74
C ILE A 283 -19.24 -18.38 0.46
N LEU A 284 -18.31 -18.60 -0.47
CA LEU A 284 -17.75 -19.92 -0.74
C LEU A 284 -16.64 -20.26 0.25
N LYS A 285 -15.84 -19.26 0.64
CA LYS A 285 -14.72 -19.45 1.55
C LYS A 285 -14.39 -18.17 2.32
N ALA A 286 -14.51 -18.26 3.64
CA ALA A 286 -14.04 -17.27 4.59
C ALA A 286 -12.52 -17.39 4.78
N PRO A 287 -11.84 -16.28 5.08
CA PRO A 287 -10.41 -16.28 5.32
C PRO A 287 -10.04 -17.06 6.59
N LYS A 288 -9.11 -18.00 6.47
CA LYS A 288 -8.54 -18.70 7.63
C LYS A 288 -7.60 -17.76 8.40
N GLY A 289 -7.63 -17.80 9.74
CA GLY A 289 -6.67 -17.07 10.59
C GLY A 289 -6.88 -15.55 10.69
N GLY A 290 -8.10 -15.05 10.47
CA GLY A 290 -8.41 -13.62 10.65
C GLY A 290 -8.07 -12.73 9.45
N GLY A 291 -7.87 -13.29 8.26
CA GLY A 291 -7.75 -12.50 7.03
C GLY A 291 -9.02 -11.70 6.72
N ALA A 292 -8.92 -10.77 5.77
CA ALA A 292 -10.01 -9.87 5.41
C ALA A 292 -10.65 -10.16 4.05
N VAL A 293 -10.14 -11.14 3.31
CA VAL A 293 -10.54 -11.42 1.92
C VAL A 293 -11.42 -12.66 1.88
N TYR A 294 -12.63 -12.49 1.36
CA TYR A 294 -13.64 -13.53 1.23
C TYR A 294 -13.75 -13.94 -0.23
N THR A 295 -13.97 -15.22 -0.46
CA THR A 295 -14.31 -15.76 -1.78
C THR A 295 -15.82 -15.90 -1.87
N ILE A 296 -16.43 -15.20 -2.83
CA ILE A 296 -17.88 -15.17 -3.03
C ILE A 296 -18.23 -15.56 -4.46
N ALA A 297 -19.44 -16.06 -4.67
CA ALA A 297 -20.05 -16.20 -6.00
C ALA A 297 -21.52 -15.75 -5.93
N PRO A 298 -22.13 -15.28 -7.03
CA PRO A 298 -23.57 -15.09 -7.10
C PRO A 298 -24.30 -16.34 -6.60
N ALA A 299 -25.39 -16.17 -5.85
CA ALA A 299 -26.14 -17.30 -5.30
C ALA A 299 -26.69 -18.23 -6.39
N ASP A 300 -26.98 -17.68 -7.57
CA ASP A 300 -27.56 -18.37 -8.73
C ASP A 300 -26.52 -18.87 -9.74
N ASP A 301 -25.27 -18.38 -9.66
CA ASP A 301 -24.17 -18.80 -10.53
C ASP A 301 -22.88 -19.01 -9.70
N PRO A 302 -22.67 -20.23 -9.19
CA PRO A 302 -21.49 -20.56 -8.40
C PRO A 302 -20.17 -20.49 -9.18
N SER A 303 -20.20 -20.43 -10.53
CA SER A 303 -19.00 -20.45 -11.37
C SER A 303 -18.29 -19.08 -11.44
N SER A 304 -19.04 -17.99 -11.27
CA SER A 304 -18.51 -16.62 -11.29
C SER A 304 -17.90 -16.23 -9.93
N VAL A 305 -16.73 -16.79 -9.62
CA VAL A 305 -16.00 -16.52 -8.36
C VAL A 305 -15.40 -15.12 -8.32
N LYS A 306 -15.52 -14.45 -7.18
CA LYS A 306 -14.90 -13.15 -6.88
C LYS A 306 -14.19 -13.19 -5.53
N HIS A 307 -13.01 -12.57 -5.45
CA HIS A 307 -12.30 -12.34 -4.20
C HIS A 307 -12.51 -10.89 -3.78
N VAL A 308 -13.17 -10.69 -2.65
CA VAL A 308 -13.56 -9.35 -2.20
C VAL A 308 -13.18 -9.14 -0.74
N HIS A 309 -12.86 -7.91 -0.41
CA HIS A 309 -12.54 -7.52 0.94
C HIS A 309 -13.81 -7.44 1.80
N ARG A 310 -13.74 -7.80 3.09
CA ARG A 310 -14.88 -7.82 4.04
C ARG A 310 -15.60 -6.48 4.16
N THR A 311 -14.89 -5.37 3.95
CA THR A 311 -15.47 -4.02 3.95
C THR A 311 -16.46 -3.76 2.81
N LEU A 312 -16.42 -4.60 1.76
CA LEU A 312 -17.32 -4.54 0.60
C LEU A 312 -18.51 -5.50 0.74
N LEU A 313 -18.62 -6.20 1.88
CA LEU A 313 -19.66 -7.20 2.12
C LEU A 313 -20.60 -6.76 3.24
N LYS A 314 -21.89 -7.03 3.02
CA LYS A 314 -22.94 -6.87 4.04
C LYS A 314 -23.75 -8.16 4.12
N ALA A 315 -23.93 -8.70 5.32
CA ALA A 315 -24.78 -9.87 5.53
C ALA A 315 -26.22 -9.56 5.12
N VAL A 316 -26.84 -10.48 4.37
CA VAL A 316 -28.27 -10.45 4.08
C VAL A 316 -29.01 -10.84 5.36
N VAL A 317 -29.97 -10.02 5.78
CA VAL A 317 -30.87 -10.38 6.88
C VAL A 317 -32.06 -11.13 6.27
N THR A 318 -32.03 -12.46 6.34
CA THR A 318 -33.18 -13.29 5.96
C THR A 318 -34.19 -13.38 7.10
N ALA A 319 -35.47 -13.54 6.76
CA ALA A 319 -36.46 -13.98 7.74
C ALA A 319 -36.07 -15.42 8.14
N ALA A 320 -35.88 -15.67 9.43
CA ALA A 320 -35.94 -17.05 9.92
C ALA A 320 -37.31 -17.58 9.50
N THR A 321 -37.33 -18.69 8.76
CA THR A 321 -38.54 -19.46 8.54
C THR A 321 -39.12 -19.74 9.93
N PRO A 322 -40.34 -19.30 10.25
CA PRO A 322 -40.97 -19.74 11.48
C PRO A 322 -41.11 -21.26 11.38
N SER A 323 -40.42 -21.97 12.26
CA SER A 323 -40.72 -23.36 12.60
C SER A 323 -42.13 -23.46 13.18
#